data_AF-A0A353SVR5-F1
#
_entry.id   AF-A0A353SVR5-F1
#
_cell.length_a   1.000
_cell.length_b   1.000
_cell.length_c   1.000
_cell.angle_alpha   90.00
_cell.angle_beta   90.00
_cell.angle_gamma   90.00
#
_symmetry.space_group_name_H-M   'P 1'
#
loop_
_entity.id
_entity.type
_entity.pdbx_description
1 polymer ?
#
loop_
_entity_poly.entity_id
_entity_poly.type
_entity_poly.pdbx_seq_one_letter_code
_entity_poly.pdbx_strand_id
1 'polypeptide(L)'
;MVRTACRIGEEADIVAHVVDDRPVGKGAEDALARGILEKIPVPRFLVVNKVDRMGRAAAEAVRKELTRDGFYVASFLVSATKGDGVEAFLTALFARLPEGPAYYPEEDLTDLPMRFIAKEVIREKLFERLDEEIPYSIAVRIDEYAEEPEKNLVRIRAEILVERESQKGIVIGKGGALLKKVGTAARIELEKETGFRVYLELFVVVERDWSRSESMLRHLGYEPG
;
A
#
# COMPACT_ATOMS: atom_id res chain seq x y z
N MET A 1 -0.82 -3.15 12.99
CA MET A 1 0.49 -3.36 12.31
C MET A 1 1.18 -4.66 12.72
N VAL A 2 1.69 -4.83 13.94
CA VAL A 2 2.43 -6.06 14.33
C VAL A 2 1.57 -7.34 14.26
N ARG A 3 0.32 -7.31 14.75
CA ARG A 3 -0.60 -8.46 14.67
C ARG A 3 -1.00 -8.80 13.23
N THR A 4 -1.26 -7.79 12.40
CA THR A 4 -1.59 -7.94 10.98
C THR A 4 -0.44 -8.60 10.20
N ALA A 5 0.81 -8.21 10.49
CA ALA A 5 1.99 -8.82 9.86
C ALA A 5 2.20 -10.29 10.25
N CYS A 6 1.92 -10.67 11.51
CA CYS A 6 2.00 -12.08 11.94
C CYS A 6 0.93 -12.95 11.25
N ARG A 7 -0.32 -12.47 11.12
CA ARG A 7 -1.42 -13.26 10.55
C ARG A 7 -1.29 -13.43 9.03
N ILE A 8 -0.86 -12.39 8.31
CA ILE A 8 -0.54 -12.50 6.86
C ILE A 8 0.55 -13.54 6.64
N GLY A 9 1.49 -13.69 7.58
CA GLY A 9 2.51 -14.74 7.52
C GLY A 9 1.96 -16.17 7.57
N GLU A 10 0.79 -16.40 8.17
CA GLU A 10 0.20 -17.74 8.27
C GLU A 10 -0.46 -18.20 6.96
N GLU A 11 -0.85 -17.26 6.10
CA GLU A 11 -1.43 -17.51 4.76
C GLU A 11 -0.43 -17.24 3.62
N ALA A 12 0.72 -16.63 3.91
CA ALA A 12 1.72 -16.30 2.91
C ALA A 12 2.57 -17.52 2.55
N ASP A 13 2.77 -17.80 1.27
CA ASP A 13 3.70 -18.84 0.83
C ASP A 13 5.18 -18.43 1.00
N ILE A 14 5.47 -17.12 0.93
CA ILE A 14 6.83 -16.54 1.03
C ILE A 14 6.72 -15.17 1.69
N VAL A 15 7.71 -14.81 2.53
CA VAL A 15 7.85 -13.45 3.06
C VAL A 15 9.08 -12.76 2.50
N ALA A 16 8.91 -11.55 1.96
CA ALA A 16 9.99 -10.66 1.57
C ALA A 16 10.23 -9.60 2.66
N HIS A 17 11.37 -9.69 3.35
CA HIS A 17 11.81 -8.67 4.30
C HIS A 17 12.63 -7.60 3.57
N VAL A 18 12.05 -6.40 3.43
CA VAL A 18 12.68 -5.28 2.74
C VAL A 18 13.42 -4.40 3.75
N VAL A 19 14.72 -4.21 3.54
CA VAL A 19 15.56 -3.26 4.28
C VAL A 19 16.06 -2.19 3.32
N ASP A 20 16.43 -1.02 3.83
CA ASP A 20 16.89 0.10 3.02
C ASP A 20 18.24 0.65 3.51
N ASP A 21 18.57 1.88 3.13
CA ASP A 21 19.85 2.50 3.42
C ASP A 21 20.02 3.00 4.87
N ARG A 22 19.06 2.70 5.73
CA ARG A 22 19.17 2.98 7.17
C ARG A 22 20.16 2.02 7.84
N PRO A 23 20.89 2.46 8.89
CA PRO A 23 21.84 1.62 9.60
C PRO A 23 21.16 0.40 10.23
N VAL A 24 21.49 -0.79 9.73
CA VAL A 24 20.98 -2.06 10.23
C VAL A 24 21.57 -2.40 11.60
N GLY A 25 20.74 -2.95 12.49
CA GLY A 25 21.13 -3.47 13.81
C GLY A 25 21.26 -2.40 14.90
N LYS A 26 20.87 -1.15 14.62
CA LYS A 26 20.96 -0.04 15.58
C LYS A 26 19.62 0.43 16.15
N GLY A 27 18.50 -0.15 15.71
CA GLY A 27 17.16 0.24 16.15
C GLY A 27 16.37 -0.92 16.76
N ALA A 28 15.45 -0.59 17.68
CA ALA A 28 14.48 -1.55 18.22
C ALA A 28 13.58 -2.16 17.13
N GLU A 29 13.44 -1.46 15.99
CA GLU A 29 12.64 -1.87 14.84
C GLU A 29 13.18 -3.14 14.15
N ASP A 30 14.50 -3.28 13.99
CA ASP A 30 15.09 -4.45 13.32
C ASP A 30 14.90 -5.72 14.16
N ALA A 31 15.06 -5.60 15.48
CA ALA A 31 14.83 -6.70 16.41
C ALA A 31 13.34 -7.09 16.47
N LEU A 32 12.44 -6.10 16.43
CA LEU A 32 11.01 -6.33 16.35
C LEU A 32 10.62 -7.04 15.05
N ALA A 33 11.09 -6.55 13.89
CA ALA A 33 10.84 -7.15 12.59
C ALA A 33 11.33 -8.60 12.55
N ARG A 34 12.54 -8.86 13.04
CA ARG A 34 13.09 -10.21 13.13
C ARG A 34 12.24 -11.13 14.02
N GLY A 35 11.84 -10.66 15.21
CA GLY A 35 10.99 -11.43 16.12
C GLY A 35 9.58 -11.71 15.59
N ILE A 36 9.07 -10.89 14.66
CA ILE A 36 7.84 -11.17 13.92
C ILE A 36 8.11 -12.25 12.86
N LEU A 37 9.14 -12.04 12.04
CA LEU A 37 9.51 -12.93 10.94
C LEU A 37 9.84 -14.36 11.42
N GLU A 38 10.49 -14.50 12.59
CA GLU A 38 10.79 -15.79 13.21
C GLU A 38 9.54 -16.64 13.46
N LYS A 39 8.40 -16.01 13.75
CA LYS A 39 7.14 -16.69 14.05
C LYS A 39 6.41 -17.17 12.79
N ILE A 40 6.80 -16.66 11.63
CA ILE A 40 6.16 -17.00 10.36
C ILE A 40 6.85 -18.24 9.76
N PRO A 41 6.17 -19.39 9.60
CA PRO A 41 6.80 -20.66 9.27
C PRO A 41 7.07 -20.87 7.77
N VAL A 42 7.38 -19.80 7.02
CA VAL A 42 7.51 -19.85 5.55
C VAL A 42 8.86 -19.29 5.08
N PRO A 43 9.31 -19.60 3.85
CA PRO A 43 10.57 -19.11 3.31
C PRO A 43 10.69 -17.58 3.36
N ARG A 44 11.85 -17.10 3.81
CA ARG A 44 12.12 -15.65 3.98
C ARG A 44 13.16 -15.18 2.98
N PHE A 45 12.83 -14.17 2.21
CA PHE A 45 13.74 -13.49 1.30
C PHE A 45 14.18 -12.17 1.92
N LEU A 46 15.47 -11.88 1.86
CA LEU A 46 15.97 -10.53 2.16
C LEU A 46 15.99 -9.70 0.88
N VAL A 47 15.44 -8.49 0.93
CA VAL A 47 15.49 -7.53 -0.17
C VAL A 47 16.13 -6.25 0.33
N VAL A 48 17.38 -6.00 -0.05
CA VAL A 48 18.09 -4.75 0.27
C VAL A 48 17.78 -3.74 -0.83
N ASN A 49 16.89 -2.79 -0.55
CA ASN A 49 16.41 -1.78 -1.49
C ASN A 49 17.24 -0.49 -1.41
N LYS A 50 17.07 0.40 -2.40
CA LYS A 50 17.76 1.69 -2.54
C LYS A 50 19.27 1.56 -2.79
N VAL A 51 19.68 0.51 -3.50
CA VAL A 51 21.08 0.27 -3.89
C VAL A 51 21.67 1.45 -4.68
N ASP A 52 20.83 2.14 -5.46
CA ASP A 52 21.18 3.34 -6.22
C ASP A 52 21.63 4.51 -5.33
N ARG A 53 21.09 4.59 -4.10
CA ARG A 53 21.40 5.66 -3.15
C ARG A 53 22.55 5.30 -2.21
N MET A 54 22.55 4.09 -1.67
CA MET A 54 23.58 3.67 -0.69
C MET A 54 24.87 3.15 -1.32
N GLY A 55 24.82 2.80 -2.60
CA GLY A 55 25.93 2.19 -3.32
C GLY A 55 26.06 0.68 -3.05
N ARG A 56 26.49 -0.05 -4.09
CA ARG A 56 26.54 -1.51 -4.10
C ARG A 56 27.41 -2.12 -3.00
N ALA A 57 28.54 -1.49 -2.66
CA ALA A 57 29.44 -1.98 -1.62
C ALA A 57 28.80 -1.94 -0.22
N ALA A 58 28.06 -0.87 0.09
CA ALA A 58 27.34 -0.75 1.36
C ALA A 58 26.16 -1.73 1.42
N ALA A 59 25.41 -1.86 0.32
CA ALA A 59 24.31 -2.83 0.22
C ALA A 59 24.80 -4.29 0.40
N GLU A 60 25.95 -4.63 -0.17
CA GLU A 60 26.61 -5.92 0.03
C GLU A 60 27.02 -6.17 1.48
N ALA A 61 27.54 -5.14 2.17
CA ALA A 61 27.88 -5.24 3.58
C ALA A 61 26.64 -5.52 4.44
N VAL A 62 25.52 -4.82 4.17
CA VAL A 62 24.23 -5.06 4.84
C VAL A 62 23.71 -6.47 4.58
N ARG A 63 23.71 -6.90 3.31
CA ARG A 63 23.32 -8.25 2.92
C ARG A 63 24.13 -9.30 3.68
N LYS A 64 25.45 -9.14 3.72
CA LYS A 64 26.36 -10.06 4.40
C LYS A 64 26.15 -10.06 5.91
N GLU A 65 25.79 -8.94 6.53
CA GLU A 65 25.47 -8.86 7.97
C GLU A 65 24.19 -9.63 8.29
N LEU A 66 23.13 -9.40 7.52
CA LEU A 66 21.81 -9.96 7.79
C LEU A 66 21.66 -11.44 7.42
N THR A 67 22.51 -11.97 6.54
CA THR A 67 22.42 -13.37 6.08
C THR A 67 23.33 -14.34 6.83
N ARG A 68 24.09 -13.88 7.84
CA ARG A 68 25.14 -14.70 8.50
C ARG A 68 24.64 -15.96 9.19
N ASP A 69 23.44 -15.90 9.74
CA ASP A 69 22.85 -16.96 10.55
C ASP A 69 21.92 -17.87 9.75
N GLY A 70 21.85 -17.70 8.43
CA GLY A 70 20.99 -18.50 7.56
C GLY A 70 19.50 -18.21 7.72
N PHE A 71 19.12 -17.09 8.35
CA PHE A 71 17.73 -16.72 8.57
C PHE A 71 16.91 -16.55 7.27
N TYR A 72 17.58 -16.16 6.19
CA TYR A 72 16.99 -15.97 4.86
C TYR A 72 17.42 -17.07 3.90
N VAL A 73 16.47 -17.58 3.12
CA VAL A 73 16.74 -18.62 2.11
C VAL A 73 17.31 -18.05 0.80
N ALA A 74 17.10 -16.75 0.57
CA ALA A 74 17.61 -16.01 -0.57
C ALA A 74 17.74 -14.52 -0.21
N SER A 75 18.62 -13.80 -0.92
CA SER A 75 18.83 -12.38 -0.70
C SER A 75 19.09 -11.64 -2.00
N PHE A 76 18.49 -10.46 -2.16
CA PHE A 76 18.52 -9.65 -3.37
C PHE A 76 18.93 -8.23 -3.06
N LEU A 77 19.69 -7.63 -3.96
CA LEU A 77 20.02 -6.20 -3.95
C LEU A 77 19.17 -5.56 -5.04
N VAL A 78 18.34 -4.58 -4.69
CA VAL A 78 17.41 -3.96 -5.63
C VAL A 78 17.45 -2.44 -5.59
N SER A 79 17.14 -1.84 -6.73
CA SER A 79 16.69 -0.45 -6.81
C SER A 79 15.28 -0.47 -7.38
N ALA A 80 14.27 -0.41 -6.50
CA ALA A 80 12.87 -0.47 -6.93
C ALA A 80 12.52 0.66 -7.91
N THR A 81 13.17 1.83 -7.80
CA THR A 81 12.93 2.99 -8.67
C THR A 81 13.64 2.89 -10.03
N LYS A 82 14.73 2.11 -10.12
CA LYS A 82 15.50 1.92 -11.37
C LYS A 82 15.28 0.56 -12.02
N GLY A 83 14.57 -0.36 -11.34
CA GLY A 83 14.33 -1.72 -11.79
C GLY A 83 15.51 -2.68 -11.59
N ASP A 84 16.67 -2.21 -11.14
CA ASP A 84 17.85 -3.07 -10.93
C ASP A 84 17.57 -4.15 -9.88
N GLY A 85 17.93 -5.40 -10.19
CA GLY A 85 17.73 -6.57 -9.33
C GLY A 85 16.28 -7.04 -9.14
N VAL A 86 15.27 -6.30 -9.62
CA VAL A 86 13.85 -6.63 -9.43
C VAL A 86 13.47 -7.91 -10.18
N GLU A 87 13.91 -8.06 -11.44
CA GLU A 87 13.61 -9.25 -12.25
C GLU A 87 14.17 -10.54 -11.62
N ALA A 88 15.39 -10.48 -11.10
CA ALA A 88 16.01 -11.61 -10.41
C ALA A 88 15.26 -11.99 -9.13
N PHE A 89 14.79 -10.99 -8.36
CA PHE A 89 13.93 -11.20 -7.20
C PHE A 89 12.61 -11.87 -7.59
N LEU A 90 11.91 -11.32 -8.59
CA LEU A 90 10.63 -11.87 -9.07
C LEU A 90 10.79 -13.29 -9.58
N THR A 91 11.83 -13.58 -10.37
CA THR A 91 12.11 -14.93 -10.88
C THR A 91 12.28 -15.93 -9.74
N ALA A 92 13.05 -15.58 -8.70
CA ALA A 92 13.27 -16.45 -7.57
C ALA A 92 12.03 -16.61 -6.67
N LEU A 93 11.17 -15.60 -6.63
CA LEU A 93 9.90 -15.61 -5.91
C LEU A 93 8.90 -16.53 -6.62
N PHE A 94 8.67 -16.34 -7.91
CA PHE A 94 7.78 -17.19 -8.71
C PHE A 94 8.22 -18.66 -8.72
N ALA A 95 9.53 -18.94 -8.75
CA ALA A 95 10.05 -20.30 -8.70
C ALA A 95 9.75 -21.05 -7.38
N ARG A 96 9.29 -20.36 -6.34
CA ARG A 96 8.98 -20.95 -5.02
C ARG A 96 7.50 -20.86 -4.65
N LEU A 97 6.69 -20.12 -5.40
CA LEU A 97 5.25 -20.07 -5.16
C LEU A 97 4.62 -21.41 -5.59
N PRO A 98 3.67 -21.96 -4.82
CA PRO A 98 2.94 -23.14 -5.23
C PRO A 98 2.09 -22.82 -6.46
N GLU A 99 1.93 -23.81 -7.34
CA GLU A 99 0.92 -23.74 -8.38
C GLU A 99 -0.48 -23.73 -7.72
N GLY A 100 -1.33 -22.81 -8.16
CA GLY A 100 -2.68 -22.66 -7.65
C GLY A 100 -3.62 -22.10 -8.70
N PRO A 101 -4.94 -22.25 -8.53
CA PRO A 101 -5.89 -21.58 -9.40
C PRO A 101 -5.68 -20.06 -9.29
N ALA A 102 -5.95 -19.34 -10.37
CA ALA A 102 -6.14 -17.91 -10.28
C ALA A 102 -7.34 -17.65 -9.36
N TYR A 103 -7.08 -17.32 -8.10
CA TYR A 103 -8.12 -17.03 -7.11
C TYR A 103 -8.91 -15.75 -7.44
N TYR A 104 -8.34 -14.92 -8.34
CA TYR A 104 -8.97 -13.74 -8.90
C TYR A 104 -9.14 -13.96 -10.42
N PRO A 105 -10.37 -13.96 -10.96
CA PRO A 105 -10.63 -14.02 -12.39
C PRO A 105 -9.98 -12.84 -13.12
N GLU A 106 -9.41 -13.07 -14.31
CA GLU A 106 -8.97 -11.95 -15.17
C GLU A 106 -10.14 -10.99 -15.50
N GLU A 107 -11.39 -11.49 -15.45
CA GLU A 107 -12.61 -10.76 -15.82
C GLU A 107 -13.25 -9.98 -14.65
N ASP A 108 -12.74 -10.05 -13.43
CA ASP A 108 -13.19 -9.19 -12.32
C ASP A 108 -12.75 -7.72 -12.52
N LEU A 109 -12.19 -7.36 -13.68
CA LEU A 109 -11.53 -6.10 -14.00
C LEU A 109 -12.37 -4.82 -13.96
N THR A 110 -13.70 -4.88 -14.05
CA THR A 110 -14.45 -3.66 -14.40
C THR A 110 -14.90 -2.83 -13.20
N ASP A 111 -15.54 -3.42 -12.19
CA ASP A 111 -16.10 -2.61 -11.08
C ASP A 111 -15.24 -2.62 -9.81
N LEU A 112 -14.76 -3.79 -9.38
CA LEU A 112 -13.98 -3.93 -8.14
C LEU A 112 -12.56 -3.36 -8.27
N PRO A 113 -11.81 -3.63 -9.37
CA PRO A 113 -10.49 -3.07 -9.61
C PRO A 113 -10.55 -1.58 -9.87
N MET A 114 -11.52 -1.07 -10.62
CA MET A 114 -11.63 0.38 -10.84
C MET A 114 -12.10 1.14 -9.59
N ARG A 115 -12.97 0.56 -8.76
CA ARG A 115 -13.27 1.11 -7.42
C ARG A 115 -12.03 1.11 -6.53
N PHE A 116 -11.23 0.05 -6.57
CA PHE A 116 -9.98 -0.02 -5.84
C PHE A 116 -8.98 1.03 -6.35
N ILE A 117 -8.78 1.13 -7.66
CA ILE A 117 -7.91 2.15 -8.28
C ILE A 117 -8.39 3.55 -7.90
N ALA A 118 -9.69 3.84 -8.00
CA ALA A 118 -10.26 5.11 -7.55
C ALA A 118 -9.96 5.40 -6.08
N LYS A 119 -10.16 4.40 -5.21
CA LYS A 119 -9.84 4.49 -3.77
C LYS A 119 -8.37 4.83 -3.55
N GLU A 120 -7.46 4.09 -4.19
CA GLU A 120 -6.02 4.22 -4.00
C GLU A 120 -5.47 5.51 -4.60
N VAL A 121 -5.95 5.93 -5.78
CA VAL A 121 -5.58 7.21 -6.40
C VAL A 121 -5.98 8.37 -5.49
N ILE A 122 -7.21 8.37 -4.96
CA ILE A 122 -7.65 9.41 -4.02
C ILE A 122 -6.79 9.38 -2.75
N ARG A 123 -6.51 8.19 -2.22
CA ARG A 123 -5.67 8.01 -1.03
C ARG A 123 -4.26 8.53 -1.26
N GLU A 124 -3.63 8.21 -2.38
CA GLU A 124 -2.31 8.71 -2.76
C GLU A 124 -2.30 10.25 -2.83
N LYS A 125 -3.30 10.87 -3.48
CA LYS A 125 -3.34 12.34 -3.61
C LYS A 125 -3.55 13.05 -2.27
N LEU A 126 -4.21 12.39 -1.32
CA LEU A 126 -4.29 12.82 0.08
C LEU A 126 -2.91 12.70 0.75
N PHE A 127 -2.24 11.55 0.63
CA PHE A 127 -0.91 11.30 1.21
C PHE A 127 0.15 12.30 0.71
N GLU A 128 0.13 12.67 -0.56
CA GLU A 128 1.05 13.67 -1.13
C GLU A 128 0.92 15.08 -0.53
N ARG A 129 -0.23 15.40 0.08
CA ARG A 129 -0.61 16.77 0.47
C ARG A 129 -0.87 16.94 1.97
N LEU A 130 -1.00 15.83 2.68
CA LEU A 130 -1.19 15.82 4.13
C LEU A 130 0.16 15.50 4.78
N ASP A 131 0.61 16.40 5.64
CA ASP A 131 1.82 16.20 6.43
C ASP A 131 1.53 15.42 7.72
N GLU A 132 2.60 15.02 8.42
CA GLU A 132 2.58 14.39 9.75
C GLU A 132 1.88 13.01 9.79
N GLU A 133 1.21 12.68 10.90
CA GLU A 133 0.57 11.37 11.12
C GLU A 133 -0.86 11.28 10.53
N ILE A 134 -1.37 12.37 9.95
CA ILE A 134 -2.75 12.43 9.42
C ILE A 134 -3.01 11.39 8.32
N PRO A 135 -2.10 11.14 7.35
CA PRO A 135 -2.31 10.14 6.30
C PRO A 135 -2.63 8.73 6.83
N TYR A 136 -2.15 8.38 8.02
CA TYR A 136 -2.39 7.06 8.63
C TYR A 136 -3.72 6.96 9.39
N SER A 137 -4.41 8.09 9.59
CA SER A 137 -5.69 8.20 10.30
C SER A 137 -6.88 8.47 9.37
N ILE A 138 -6.67 8.33 8.07
CA ILE A 138 -7.69 8.52 7.04
C ILE A 138 -7.93 7.22 6.26
N ALA A 139 -9.19 7.01 5.85
CA ALA A 139 -9.54 5.98 4.88
C ALA A 139 -10.38 6.59 3.76
N VAL A 140 -10.35 5.97 2.60
CA VAL A 140 -11.20 6.33 1.47
C VAL A 140 -12.17 5.18 1.23
N ARG A 141 -13.45 5.50 1.07
CA ARG A 141 -14.50 4.56 0.69
C ARG A 141 -15.15 5.05 -0.60
N ILE A 142 -15.36 4.15 -1.55
CA ILE A 142 -16.15 4.45 -2.75
C ILE A 142 -17.59 4.06 -2.48
N ASP A 143 -18.48 5.04 -2.38
CA ASP A 143 -19.91 4.78 -2.19
C ASP A 143 -20.59 4.48 -3.53
N GLU A 144 -20.19 5.20 -4.59
CA GLU A 144 -20.76 5.06 -5.93
C GLU A 144 -19.64 5.05 -6.98
N TYR A 145 -19.74 4.09 -7.90
CA TYR A 145 -18.98 4.05 -9.14
C TYR A 145 -19.96 3.65 -10.23
N ALA A 146 -20.25 4.57 -11.13
CA ALA A 146 -21.23 4.39 -12.20
C ALA A 146 -20.63 4.81 -13.54
N GLU A 147 -20.51 3.84 -14.45
CA GLU A 147 -20.08 4.10 -15.82
C GLU A 147 -21.30 4.48 -16.68
N GLU A 148 -21.15 5.55 -17.45
CA GLU A 148 -22.12 5.99 -18.46
C GLU A 148 -21.41 6.10 -19.82
N PRO A 149 -21.13 4.96 -20.50
CA PRO A 149 -20.37 4.94 -21.75
C PRO A 149 -21.01 5.80 -22.84
N GLU A 150 -22.34 5.84 -22.91
CA GLU A 150 -23.11 6.68 -23.85
C GLU A 150 -22.82 8.18 -23.70
N LYS A 151 -22.41 8.61 -22.50
CA LYS A 151 -22.07 10.02 -22.18
C LYS A 151 -20.57 10.26 -22.09
N ASN A 152 -19.76 9.25 -22.38
CA ASN A 152 -18.31 9.27 -22.19
C ASN A 152 -17.93 9.74 -20.76
N LEU A 153 -18.63 9.23 -19.74
CA LEU A 153 -18.57 9.71 -18.37
C LEU A 153 -18.53 8.57 -17.36
N VAL A 154 -17.72 8.71 -16.31
CA VAL A 154 -17.75 7.90 -15.11
C VAL A 154 -18.07 8.82 -13.92
N ARG A 155 -19.06 8.45 -13.11
CA ARG A 155 -19.42 9.14 -11.87
C ARG A 155 -18.87 8.36 -10.68
N ILE A 156 -18.11 9.05 -9.84
CA ILE A 156 -17.49 8.49 -8.66
C ILE A 156 -17.87 9.33 -7.46
N ARG A 157 -18.48 8.71 -6.45
CA ARG A 157 -18.69 9.31 -5.13
C ARG A 157 -17.82 8.59 -4.12
N ALA A 158 -16.99 9.36 -3.42
CA ALA A 158 -16.11 8.83 -2.39
C ALA A 158 -16.22 9.61 -1.08
N GLU A 159 -16.14 8.86 0.01
CA GLU A 159 -16.02 9.39 1.37
C GLU A 159 -14.58 9.24 1.86
N ILE A 160 -14.04 10.34 2.39
CA ILE A 160 -12.79 10.39 3.12
C ILE A 160 -13.15 10.37 4.60
N LEU A 161 -12.92 9.23 5.23
CA LEU A 161 -13.19 8.98 6.63
C LEU A 161 -12.04 9.51 7.47
N VAL A 162 -12.36 10.26 8.52
CA VAL A 162 -11.41 10.75 9.51
C VAL A 162 -11.95 10.47 10.91
N GLU A 163 -11.07 10.36 11.91
CA GLU A 163 -11.49 10.03 13.27
C GLU A 163 -11.96 11.24 14.08
N ARG A 164 -11.47 12.45 13.74
CA ARG A 164 -11.68 13.68 14.52
C ARG A 164 -12.09 14.86 13.64
N GLU A 165 -12.89 15.76 14.19
CA GLU A 165 -13.32 16.99 13.49
C GLU A 165 -12.13 17.89 13.12
N SER A 166 -11.07 17.90 13.93
CA SER A 166 -9.84 18.63 13.61
C SER A 166 -9.19 18.13 12.31
N GLN A 167 -9.17 16.81 12.11
CA GLN A 167 -8.65 16.19 10.87
C GLN A 167 -9.54 16.54 9.68
N LYS A 168 -10.86 16.55 9.85
CA LYS A 168 -11.79 16.99 8.80
C LYS A 168 -11.48 18.41 8.33
N GLY A 169 -11.24 19.34 9.26
CA GLY A 169 -10.81 20.70 8.92
C GLY A 169 -9.51 20.75 8.11
N ILE A 170 -8.55 19.88 8.43
CA ILE A 170 -7.26 19.80 7.73
C ILE A 170 -7.43 19.22 6.31
N VAL A 171 -8.16 18.12 6.16
CA VAL A 171 -8.44 17.48 4.87
C VAL A 171 -9.21 18.40 3.94
N ILE A 172 -10.18 19.16 4.46
CA ILE A 172 -10.90 20.16 3.66
C ILE A 172 -9.95 21.31 3.28
N GLY A 173 -9.15 21.77 4.24
CA GLY A 173 -8.28 22.93 4.11
C GLY A 173 -9.06 24.25 4.07
N LYS A 174 -8.34 25.38 4.17
CA LYS A 174 -8.94 26.72 4.20
C LYS A 174 -9.82 26.95 2.96
N GLY A 175 -11.13 27.12 3.15
CA GLY A 175 -12.10 27.32 2.07
C GLY A 175 -12.22 26.14 1.10
N GLY A 176 -11.91 24.91 1.53
CA GLY A 176 -11.94 23.72 0.67
C GLY A 176 -10.76 23.60 -0.28
N ALA A 177 -9.71 24.43 -0.11
CA ALA A 177 -8.60 24.50 -1.06
C ALA A 177 -7.79 23.21 -1.16
N LEU A 178 -7.63 22.46 -0.07
CA LEU A 178 -6.87 21.20 -0.08
C LEU A 178 -7.69 20.11 -0.77
N LEU A 179 -8.93 19.91 -0.35
CA LEU A 179 -9.83 18.93 -0.95
C LEU A 179 -10.05 19.18 -2.45
N LYS A 180 -10.15 20.45 -2.87
CA LYS A 180 -10.22 20.82 -4.29
C LYS A 180 -8.97 20.40 -5.06
N LYS A 181 -7.77 20.59 -4.49
CA LYS A 181 -6.51 20.16 -5.12
C LYS A 181 -6.43 18.64 -5.22
N VAL A 182 -6.80 17.92 -4.17
CA VAL A 182 -6.87 16.45 -4.15
C VAL A 182 -7.83 15.95 -5.22
N GLY A 183 -9.08 16.43 -5.21
CA GLY A 183 -10.09 16.02 -6.19
C GLY A 183 -9.70 16.35 -7.62
N THR A 184 -9.05 17.50 -7.85
CA THR A 184 -8.56 17.85 -9.20
C THR A 184 -7.46 16.89 -9.67
N ALA A 185 -6.49 16.59 -8.82
CA ALA A 185 -5.39 15.69 -9.15
C ALA A 185 -5.89 14.24 -9.36
N ALA A 186 -6.73 13.75 -8.46
CA ALA A 186 -7.32 12.41 -8.55
C ALA A 186 -8.19 12.27 -9.81
N ARG A 187 -9.04 13.27 -10.12
CA ARG A 187 -9.86 13.25 -11.34
C ARG A 187 -9.01 13.15 -12.61
N ILE A 188 -7.95 13.95 -12.72
CA ILE A 188 -7.07 13.94 -13.91
C ILE A 188 -6.41 12.57 -14.11
N GLU A 189 -6.03 11.91 -13.02
CA GLU A 189 -5.45 10.58 -13.07
C GLU A 189 -6.48 9.53 -13.45
N LEU A 190 -7.65 9.55 -12.80
CA LEU A 190 -8.74 8.62 -13.10
C LEU A 190 -9.28 8.77 -14.53
N GLU A 191 -9.24 9.96 -15.12
CA GLU A 191 -9.57 10.15 -16.54
C GLU A 191 -8.57 9.42 -17.46
N LYS A 192 -7.30 9.31 -17.06
CA LYS A 192 -6.29 8.54 -17.82
C LYS A 192 -6.49 7.04 -17.65
N GLU A 193 -6.77 6.60 -16.41
CA GLU A 193 -6.97 5.18 -16.10
C GLU A 193 -8.26 4.63 -16.72
N THR A 194 -9.35 5.40 -16.67
CA THR A 194 -10.66 4.98 -17.22
C THR A 194 -10.78 5.22 -18.72
N GLY A 195 -10.06 6.17 -19.29
CA GLY A 195 -10.25 6.65 -20.67
C GLY A 195 -11.54 7.46 -20.89
N PHE A 196 -12.34 7.67 -19.84
CA PHE A 196 -13.58 8.43 -19.85
C PHE A 196 -13.41 9.76 -19.10
N ARG A 197 -14.35 10.69 -19.28
CA ARG A 197 -14.41 11.87 -18.39
C ARG A 197 -14.84 11.41 -17.01
N VAL A 198 -14.28 12.00 -15.95
CA VAL A 198 -14.63 11.62 -14.57
C VAL A 198 -15.32 12.77 -13.86
N TYR A 199 -16.49 12.50 -13.30
CA TYR A 199 -17.15 13.35 -12.32
C TYR A 199 -16.91 12.77 -10.92
N LEU A 200 -15.99 13.39 -10.17
CA LEU A 200 -15.57 12.95 -8.85
C LEU A 200 -16.16 13.85 -7.76
N GLU A 201 -17.00 13.27 -6.90
CA GLU A 201 -17.51 13.89 -5.68
C GLU A 201 -16.76 13.33 -4.47
N LEU A 202 -16.14 14.23 -3.67
CA LEU A 202 -15.45 13.87 -2.44
C LEU A 202 -16.17 14.47 -1.23
N PHE A 203 -16.48 13.62 -0.26
CA PHE A 203 -17.04 14.03 1.03
C PHE A 203 -16.06 13.71 2.15
N VAL A 204 -16.01 14.56 3.18
CA VAL A 204 -15.19 14.29 4.37
C VAL A 204 -16.12 14.01 5.55
N VAL A 205 -16.09 12.78 6.04
CA VAL A 205 -16.98 12.27 7.08
C VAL A 205 -16.15 11.95 8.32
N VAL A 206 -16.63 12.40 9.48
CA VAL A 206 -16.03 12.06 10.76
C VAL A 206 -16.69 10.79 11.26
N GLU A 207 -15.91 9.73 11.33
CA GLU A 207 -16.33 8.42 11.81
C GLU A 207 -15.42 8.04 12.97
N ARG A 208 -15.95 8.03 14.19
CA ARG A 208 -15.11 7.85 15.38
C ARG A 208 -14.71 6.38 15.52
N ASP A 209 -13.46 6.15 15.91
CA ASP A 209 -12.92 4.81 16.16
C ASP A 209 -13.07 3.83 14.96
N TRP A 210 -13.17 4.36 13.72
CA TRP A 210 -13.31 3.53 12.52
C TRP A 210 -12.16 2.52 12.38
N SER A 211 -10.94 2.95 12.73
CA SER A 211 -9.72 2.13 12.68
C SER A 211 -9.70 0.99 13.69
N ARG A 212 -10.59 1.02 14.69
CA ARG A 212 -10.76 -0.02 15.73
C ARG A 212 -11.99 -0.90 15.48
N SER A 213 -12.87 -0.50 14.57
CA SER A 213 -14.08 -1.24 14.24
C SER A 213 -13.78 -2.34 13.23
N GLU A 214 -13.82 -3.59 13.67
CA GLU A 214 -13.50 -4.72 12.80
C GLU A 214 -14.41 -4.81 11.58
N SER A 215 -15.70 -4.53 11.76
CA SER A 215 -16.66 -4.51 10.67
C SER A 215 -16.35 -3.41 9.66
N MET A 216 -15.84 -2.27 10.12
CA MET A 216 -15.54 -1.14 9.25
C MET A 216 -14.22 -1.34 8.51
N LEU A 217 -13.22 -1.91 9.17
CA LEU A 217 -12.00 -2.35 8.52
C LEU A 217 -12.34 -3.27 7.33
N ARG A 218 -13.15 -4.33 7.53
CA ARG A 218 -13.55 -5.25 6.43
C ARG A 218 -14.15 -4.49 5.25
N HIS A 219 -15.09 -3.58 5.53
CA HIS A 219 -15.76 -2.79 4.49
C HIS A 219 -14.83 -1.82 3.75
N LEU A 220 -13.77 -1.35 4.40
CA LEU A 220 -12.76 -0.49 3.78
C LEU A 220 -11.70 -1.28 3.00
N GLY A 221 -11.81 -2.61 2.98
CA GLY A 221 -10.83 -3.52 2.40
C GLY A 221 -9.59 -3.71 3.27
N TYR A 222 -9.70 -3.42 4.58
CA TYR A 222 -8.71 -3.77 5.59
C TYR A 222 -9.18 -5.03 6.33
N GLU A 223 -8.39 -6.09 6.40
CA GLU A 223 -8.79 -7.23 7.23
C GLU A 223 -8.66 -6.88 8.72
N PRO A 224 -9.73 -7.02 9.53
CA PRO A 224 -9.63 -6.89 10.97
C PRO A 224 -8.81 -8.04 11.52
N GLY A 225 -7.90 -7.66 12.43
CA GLY A 225 -7.00 -8.58 13.12
C GLY A 225 -7.68 -9.48 14.12
#